data_AF-H1KZS4-F1
#
_entry.id   AF-H1KZS4-F1
#
_cell.length_a   1.000
_cell.length_b   1.000
_cell.length_c   1.000
_cell.angle_alpha   90.00
_cell.angle_beta   90.00
_cell.angle_gamma   90.00
#
_symmetry.space_group_name_H-M   'P 1'
#
loop_
_entity.id
_entity.type
_entity.pdbx_description
1 polymer ?
#
loop_
_entity_poly.entity_id
_entity_poly.type
_entity_poly.pdbx_seq_one_letter_code
_entity_poly.pdbx_strand_id
1 'polypeptide(L)'
;MAKITLGEALSTLKRKEMKFLRLLDDYVNEVSRNLSDYEDGLRAINLILSEKGDVEELINLSENLKEKAKNKKLEEVNKIKDKLDKLMLDMVKLKIIIQKTNKETGIDDYISELKYLKIGLSKINPNERFDLNYSDAKDFGLSDFLDKLEKRKYEFESKILNINHTTITEVDDEILGD
;
A
#
# COMPACT_ATOMS: atom_id res chain seq x y z
N MET A 1 20.85 11.27 -3.64
CA MET A 1 20.39 10.02 -4.27
C MET A 1 21.12 8.88 -3.61
N ALA A 2 20.36 8.00 -2.96
CA ALA A 2 20.84 6.76 -2.39
C ALA A 2 20.91 5.66 -3.45
N LYS A 3 21.87 4.75 -3.29
CA LYS A 3 22.01 3.54 -4.09
C LYS A 3 21.48 2.37 -3.28
N ILE A 4 20.40 1.77 -3.75
CA ILE A 4 19.78 0.61 -3.11
C ILE A 4 19.54 -0.49 -4.14
N THR A 5 19.40 -1.72 -3.71
CA THR A 5 19.01 -2.82 -4.58
C THR A 5 17.57 -2.67 -5.07
N LEU A 6 17.25 -3.24 -6.23
CA LEU A 6 15.87 -3.31 -6.73
C LEU A 6 14.93 -3.99 -5.72
N GLY A 7 15.41 -5.00 -5.01
CA GLY A 7 14.70 -5.67 -3.92
C GLY A 7 14.39 -4.74 -2.74
N GLU A 8 15.34 -3.88 -2.35
CA GLU A 8 15.11 -2.86 -1.33
C GLU A 8 14.12 -1.78 -1.80
N ALA A 9 14.19 -1.37 -3.07
CA ALA A 9 13.23 -0.43 -3.65
C ALA A 9 11.80 -1.01 -3.62
N LEU A 10 11.63 -2.28 -4.02
CA LEU A 10 10.35 -3.00 -3.95
C LEU A 10 9.85 -3.14 -2.50
N SER A 11 10.75 -3.41 -1.56
CA SER A 11 10.42 -3.51 -0.13
C SER A 11 9.96 -2.16 0.44
N THR A 12 10.66 -1.08 0.09
CA THR A 12 10.30 0.29 0.45
C THR A 12 8.95 0.69 -0.13
N LEU A 13 8.67 0.35 -1.39
CA LEU A 13 7.38 0.59 -2.02
C LEU A 13 6.25 -0.09 -1.24
N LYS A 14 6.41 -1.38 -0.89
CA LYS A 14 5.43 -2.12 -0.09
C LYS A 14 5.19 -1.49 1.29
N ARG A 15 6.24 -1.05 1.98
CA ARG A 15 6.11 -0.37 3.28
C ARG A 15 5.31 0.93 3.13
N LYS A 16 5.56 1.72 2.08
CA LYS A 16 4.81 2.94 1.80
C LYS A 16 3.36 2.66 1.42
N GLU A 17 3.08 1.64 0.62
CA GLU A 17 1.70 1.20 0.33
C GLU A 17 0.93 0.85 1.60
N MET A 18 1.54 0.12 2.54
CA MET A 18 0.91 -0.18 3.83
C MET A 18 0.68 1.07 4.68
N LYS A 19 1.65 1.99 4.74
CA LYS A 19 1.49 3.28 5.44
C LYS A 19 0.37 4.12 4.82
N PHE A 20 0.27 4.13 3.50
CA PHE A 20 -0.77 4.87 2.77
C PHE A 20 -2.16 4.35 3.14
N LEU A 21 -2.36 3.03 3.15
CA LEU A 21 -3.64 2.44 3.54
C LEU A 21 -4.03 2.79 4.98
N ARG A 22 -3.07 2.79 5.92
CA ARG A 22 -3.32 3.20 7.30
C ARG A 22 -3.68 4.67 7.41
N LEU A 23 -2.92 5.56 6.76
CA LEU A 23 -3.22 6.99 6.76
C LEU A 23 -4.54 7.31 6.06
N LEU A 24 -4.94 6.51 5.06
CA LEU A 24 -6.21 6.66 4.39
C LEU A 24 -7.36 6.30 5.34
N ASP A 25 -7.20 5.23 6.11
CA ASP A 25 -8.15 4.88 7.18
C ASP A 25 -8.23 5.99 8.23
N ASP A 26 -7.10 6.51 8.70
CA ASP A 26 -7.05 7.66 9.62
C ASP A 26 -7.77 8.89 9.04
N TYR A 27 -7.57 9.18 7.76
CA TYR A 27 -8.24 10.28 7.06
C TYR A 27 -9.76 10.07 6.99
N VAL A 28 -10.20 8.88 6.60
CA VAL A 28 -11.63 8.53 6.52
C VAL A 28 -12.27 8.64 7.90
N ASN A 29 -11.61 8.12 8.94
CA ASN A 29 -12.07 8.19 10.32
C ASN A 29 -12.20 9.65 10.79
N GLU A 30 -11.19 10.48 10.53
CA GLU A 30 -11.19 11.87 10.98
C GLU A 30 -12.22 12.73 10.23
N VAL A 31 -12.37 12.54 8.91
CA VAL A 31 -13.42 13.18 8.13
C VAL A 31 -14.81 12.78 8.65
N SER A 32 -14.99 11.50 9.02
CA SER A 32 -16.26 10.96 9.52
C SER A 32 -16.55 11.29 10.98
N ARG A 33 -15.56 11.77 11.74
CA ARG A 33 -15.69 12.10 13.16
C ARG A 33 -16.72 13.20 13.40
N ASN A 34 -17.53 13.10 14.44
CA ASN A 34 -18.55 14.11 14.69
C ASN A 34 -17.91 15.42 15.19
N LEU A 35 -18.50 16.55 14.79
CA LEU A 35 -18.06 17.87 15.27
C LEU A 35 -18.19 17.99 16.80
N SER A 36 -19.18 17.29 17.38
CA SER A 36 -19.42 17.22 18.82
C SER A 36 -18.19 16.74 19.61
N ASP A 37 -17.40 15.81 19.06
CA ASP A 37 -16.22 15.26 19.73
C ASP A 37 -15.15 16.35 19.94
N TYR A 38 -15.07 17.30 18.99
CA TYR A 38 -14.21 18.47 19.08
C TYR A 38 -14.80 19.55 19.99
N GLU A 39 -16.12 19.77 19.94
CA GLU A 39 -16.82 20.69 20.83
C GLU A 39 -16.68 20.28 22.30
N ASP A 40 -16.80 18.98 22.63
CA ASP A 40 -16.69 18.46 24.00
C ASP A 40 -15.26 18.62 24.55
N GLY A 41 -14.24 18.36 23.73
CA GLY A 41 -12.85 18.62 24.08
C GLY A 41 -12.55 20.10 24.33
N LEU A 42 -13.24 21.01 23.64
CA LEU A 42 -13.13 22.46 23.84
C LEU A 42 -14.02 22.96 25.00
N ARG A 43 -15.18 22.35 25.26
CA ARG A 43 -16.07 22.66 26.39
C ARG A 43 -15.40 22.37 27.73
N ALA A 44 -14.62 21.30 27.84
CA ALA A 44 -13.81 21.01 29.02
C ALA A 44 -12.83 22.14 29.37
N ILE A 45 -12.38 22.92 28.37
CA ILE A 45 -11.50 24.08 28.55
C ILE A 45 -12.31 25.35 28.90
N ASN A 46 -13.51 25.50 28.33
CA ASN A 46 -14.35 26.70 28.49
C ASN A 46 -15.29 26.71 29.70
N LEU A 47 -15.57 25.56 30.33
CA LEU A 47 -16.35 25.48 31.59
C LEU A 47 -15.70 26.26 32.75
N ILE A 48 -14.42 26.64 32.60
CA ILE A 48 -13.68 27.50 33.55
C ILE A 48 -14.09 29.00 33.42
N LEU A 49 -14.79 29.41 32.35
CA LEU A 49 -15.02 30.82 32.04
C LEU A 49 -16.44 31.37 32.31
N SER A 50 -17.45 30.53 32.57
CA SER A 50 -18.85 31.00 32.76
C SER A 50 -19.28 31.01 34.23
N GLU A 51 -18.74 31.92 35.04
CA GLU A 51 -19.24 32.14 36.41
C GLU A 51 -20.49 33.06 36.49
N LYS A 52 -20.93 33.68 35.39
CA LYS A 52 -21.89 34.82 35.45
C LYS A 52 -23.32 34.60 34.93
N GLY A 53 -23.64 33.46 34.32
CA GLY A 53 -25.05 33.07 34.04
C GLY A 53 -25.83 33.93 33.03
N ASP A 54 -25.17 34.75 32.20
CA ASP A 54 -25.82 35.53 31.14
C ASP A 54 -26.09 34.67 29.90
N VAL A 55 -27.35 34.66 29.44
CA VAL A 55 -27.85 33.81 28.35
C VAL A 55 -27.24 34.21 27.00
N GLU A 56 -27.06 35.52 26.77
CA GLU A 56 -26.53 36.04 25.51
C GLU A 56 -25.03 35.74 25.38
N GLU A 57 -24.31 35.82 26.52
CA GLU A 57 -22.90 35.42 26.62
C GLU A 57 -22.73 33.92 26.37
N LEU A 58 -23.64 33.09 26.89
CA LEU A 58 -23.65 31.63 26.65
C LEU A 58 -23.92 31.25 25.18
N ILE A 59 -24.81 31.97 24.49
CA ILE A 59 -25.08 31.75 23.06
C ILE A 59 -23.83 32.09 22.23
N ASN A 60 -23.23 33.26 22.46
CA ASN A 60 -22.01 33.68 21.78
C ASN A 60 -20.84 32.71 22.06
N LEU A 61 -20.72 32.20 23.29
CA LEU A 61 -19.71 31.21 23.64
C LEU A 61 -19.93 29.88 22.90
N SER A 62 -21.19 29.45 22.75
CA SER A 62 -21.53 28.24 22.00
C SER A 62 -21.23 28.36 20.50
N GLU A 63 -21.49 29.52 19.90
CA GLU A 63 -21.19 29.75 18.47
C GLU A 63 -19.68 29.78 18.23
N ASN A 64 -18.94 30.49 19.09
CA ASN A 64 -17.48 30.53 19.05
C ASN A 64 -16.86 29.14 19.23
N LEU A 65 -17.42 28.31 20.11
CA LEU A 65 -16.97 26.92 20.31
C LEU A 65 -17.19 26.05 19.07
N LYS A 66 -18.35 26.17 18.42
CA LYS A 66 -18.65 25.48 17.16
C LYS A 66 -17.67 25.86 16.05
N GLU A 67 -17.36 27.15 15.92
CA GLU A 67 -16.41 27.62 14.91
C GLU A 67 -14.98 27.12 15.19
N LYS A 68 -14.53 27.19 16.45
CA LYS A 68 -13.24 26.62 16.86
C LYS A 68 -13.15 25.10 16.63
N ALA A 69 -14.23 24.36 16.89
CA ALA A 69 -14.31 22.93 16.63
C ALA A 69 -14.17 22.62 15.13
N LYS A 70 -14.85 23.37 14.27
CA LYS A 70 -14.71 23.26 12.80
C LYS A 70 -13.29 23.51 12.33
N ASN A 71 -12.68 24.60 12.80
CA ASN A 71 -11.31 24.95 12.40
C ASN A 71 -10.31 23.87 12.84
N LYS A 72 -10.42 23.38 14.08
CA LYS A 72 -9.55 22.32 14.58
C LYS A 72 -9.72 21.01 13.79
N LYS A 73 -10.95 20.59 13.52
CA LYS A 73 -11.21 19.42 12.67
C LYS A 73 -10.60 19.60 11.27
N LEU A 74 -10.78 20.77 10.67
CA LEU A 74 -10.22 21.08 9.35
C LEU A 74 -8.69 21.01 9.34
N GLU A 75 -8.04 21.54 10.37
CA GLU A 75 -6.58 21.45 10.54
C GLU A 75 -6.09 20.00 10.63
N GLU A 76 -6.75 19.16 11.43
CA GLU A 76 -6.40 17.75 11.60
C GLU A 76 -6.60 16.97 10.29
N VAL A 77 -7.73 17.15 9.62
CA VAL A 77 -8.03 16.54 8.31
C VAL A 77 -7.00 16.96 7.26
N ASN A 78 -6.68 18.25 7.15
CA ASN A 78 -5.70 18.75 6.18
C ASN A 78 -4.29 18.20 6.46
N LYS A 79 -3.89 18.10 7.73
CA LYS A 79 -2.60 17.52 8.10
C LYS A 79 -2.47 16.06 7.67
N ILE A 80 -3.53 15.26 7.79
CA ILE A 80 -3.53 13.87 7.32
C ILE A 80 -3.51 13.83 5.79
N LYS A 81 -4.32 14.68 5.13
CA LYS A 81 -4.37 14.79 3.67
C LYS A 81 -3.02 15.13 3.06
N ASP A 82 -2.31 16.13 3.59
CA ASP A 82 -1.00 16.55 3.07
C ASP A 82 0.03 15.41 3.15
N LYS A 83 -0.04 14.60 4.21
CA LYS A 83 0.80 13.39 4.34
C LYS A 83 0.43 12.32 3.31
N LEU A 84 -0.86 12.11 3.05
CA LEU A 84 -1.33 11.19 2.03
C LEU A 84 -0.87 11.61 0.64
N ASP A 85 -1.02 12.88 0.29
CA ASP A 85 -0.62 13.43 -1.01
C ASP A 85 0.89 13.28 -1.23
N LYS A 86 1.70 13.60 -0.21
CA LYS A 86 3.16 13.38 -0.26
C LYS A 86 3.49 11.90 -0.45
N LEU A 87 2.88 11.02 0.33
CA LEU A 87 3.17 9.58 0.26
C LEU A 87 2.75 8.98 -1.09
N MET A 88 1.63 9.42 -1.65
CA MET A 88 1.19 9.03 -2.99
C MET A 88 2.21 9.45 -4.05
N LEU A 89 2.72 10.68 -3.98
CA LEU A 89 3.74 11.19 -4.89
C LEU A 89 5.03 10.36 -4.81
N ASP A 90 5.51 10.09 -3.60
CA ASP A 90 6.71 9.26 -3.36
C ASP A 90 6.54 7.85 -3.95
N MET A 91 5.38 7.24 -3.73
CA MET A 91 5.06 5.91 -4.28
C MET A 91 5.05 5.92 -5.80
N VAL A 92 4.46 6.94 -6.44
CA VAL A 92 4.43 7.05 -7.91
C VAL A 92 5.85 7.20 -8.47
N LYS A 93 6.66 8.09 -7.88
CA LYS A 93 8.06 8.25 -8.29
C LYS A 93 8.84 6.94 -8.16
N LEU A 94 8.71 6.25 -7.04
CA LEU A 94 9.38 4.97 -6.80
C LEU A 94 8.91 3.89 -7.78
N LYS A 95 7.61 3.83 -8.11
CA LYS A 95 7.07 2.91 -9.13
C LYS A 95 7.66 3.18 -10.50
N ILE A 96 7.81 4.44 -10.90
CA ILE A 96 8.41 4.81 -12.19
C ILE A 96 9.88 4.36 -12.25
N ILE A 97 10.64 4.57 -11.18
CA ILE A 97 12.04 4.13 -11.10
C ILE A 97 12.12 2.60 -11.25
N ILE A 98 11.34 1.85 -10.44
CA ILE A 98 11.29 0.39 -10.49
C ILE A 98 10.91 -0.11 -11.89
N GLN A 99 9.89 0.47 -12.52
CA GLN A 99 9.46 0.10 -13.87
C GLN A 99 10.56 0.32 -14.91
N LYS A 100 11.29 1.43 -14.81
CA LYS A 100 12.42 1.72 -15.69
C LYS A 100 13.53 0.68 -15.51
N THR A 101 13.93 0.41 -14.27
CA THR A 101 14.95 -0.59 -13.94
C THR A 101 14.55 -2.00 -14.37
N ASN A 102 13.28 -2.36 -14.20
CA ASN A 102 12.75 -3.65 -14.65
C ASN A 102 12.89 -3.83 -16.15
N LYS A 103 12.55 -2.80 -16.93
CA LYS A 103 12.68 -2.81 -18.38
C LYS A 103 14.15 -2.90 -18.82
N GLU A 104 15.05 -2.19 -18.16
CA GLU A 104 16.49 -2.21 -18.46
C GLU A 104 17.13 -3.57 -18.15
N THR A 105 16.68 -4.26 -17.11
CA THR A 105 17.18 -5.57 -16.70
C THR A 105 16.49 -6.74 -17.39
N GLY A 106 15.43 -6.50 -18.17
CA GLY A 106 14.62 -7.54 -18.80
C GLY A 106 13.86 -8.41 -17.79
N ILE A 107 13.70 -7.96 -16.54
CA ILE A 107 13.02 -8.74 -15.49
C ILE A 107 11.51 -8.90 -15.79
N ASP A 108 10.92 -7.95 -16.52
CA ASP A 108 9.49 -7.97 -16.89
C ASP A 108 9.13 -9.17 -17.78
N ASP A 109 10.06 -9.64 -18.63
CA ASP A 109 9.87 -10.83 -19.45
C ASP A 109 9.75 -12.07 -18.56
N TYR A 110 10.67 -12.23 -17.61
CA TYR A 110 10.63 -13.33 -16.64
C TYR A 110 9.38 -13.27 -15.74
N ILE A 111 8.96 -12.08 -15.29
CA ILE A 111 7.74 -11.90 -14.49
C ILE A 111 6.50 -12.30 -15.30
N SER A 112 6.43 -11.90 -16.57
CA SER A 112 5.30 -12.19 -17.45
C SER A 112 5.20 -13.69 -17.75
N GLU A 113 6.31 -14.32 -18.11
CA GLU A 113 6.36 -15.78 -18.34
C GLU A 113 6.02 -16.56 -17.07
N LEU A 114 6.59 -16.17 -15.92
CA LEU A 114 6.29 -16.80 -14.64
C LEU A 114 4.80 -16.70 -14.28
N LYS A 115 4.15 -15.57 -14.57
CA LYS A 115 2.70 -15.38 -14.35
C LYS A 115 1.89 -16.41 -15.13
N TYR A 116 2.15 -16.55 -16.43
CA TYR A 116 1.43 -17.52 -17.27
C TYR A 116 1.73 -18.95 -16.87
N LEU A 117 2.96 -19.24 -16.49
CA LEU A 117 3.37 -20.57 -16.06
C LEU A 117 2.69 -20.96 -14.73
N LYS A 118 2.58 -20.03 -13.76
CA LYS A 118 1.79 -20.25 -12.52
C LYS A 118 0.31 -20.50 -12.80
N ILE A 119 -0.29 -19.75 -13.73
CA ILE A 119 -1.68 -19.96 -14.16
C ILE A 119 -1.85 -21.32 -14.86
N GLY A 120 -0.89 -21.72 -15.70
CA GLY A 120 -0.90 -23.00 -16.38
C GLY A 120 -0.84 -24.17 -15.39
N LEU A 121 0.12 -24.13 -14.46
CA LEU A 121 0.28 -25.14 -13.42
C LEU A 121 -0.95 -25.25 -12.51
N SER A 122 -1.56 -24.13 -12.10
CA SER A 122 -2.76 -24.15 -11.25
C SER A 122 -4.00 -24.69 -11.95
N LYS A 123 -4.05 -24.63 -13.28
CA LYS A 123 -5.11 -25.25 -14.08
C LYS A 123 -4.93 -26.76 -14.23
N ILE A 124 -3.70 -27.26 -14.12
CA ILE A 124 -3.36 -28.66 -14.39
C ILE A 124 -3.34 -29.50 -13.10
N ASN A 125 -3.30 -28.93 -11.88
CA ASN A 125 -3.64 -29.73 -10.68
C ASN A 125 -4.13 -28.93 -9.46
N PRO A 126 -5.21 -29.39 -8.79
CA PRO A 126 -5.06 -30.41 -7.73
C PRO A 126 -6.21 -31.45 -7.69
N ASN A 127 -5.88 -32.75 -7.76
CA ASN A 127 -6.72 -33.94 -7.47
C ASN A 127 -8.00 -34.23 -8.29
N GLU A 128 -8.58 -33.35 -9.11
CA GLU A 128 -10.01 -33.56 -9.53
C GLU A 128 -10.47 -33.15 -10.95
N ARG A 129 -9.61 -32.73 -11.89
CA ARG A 129 -10.14 -32.14 -13.15
C ARG A 129 -10.32 -33.04 -14.37
N PHE A 130 -10.00 -34.32 -14.28
CA PHE A 130 -10.31 -35.27 -15.34
C PHE A 130 -10.66 -36.62 -14.71
N ASP A 131 -11.80 -37.18 -15.10
CA ASP A 131 -12.13 -38.61 -15.01
C ASP A 131 -11.18 -39.47 -15.87
N LEU A 132 -9.91 -39.08 -15.98
CA LEU A 132 -8.88 -39.84 -16.65
C LEU A 132 -8.19 -40.67 -15.57
N ASN A 133 -8.29 -41.99 -15.72
CA ASN A 133 -7.48 -42.93 -14.96
C ASN A 133 -6.03 -42.45 -14.98
N TYR A 134 -5.42 -42.35 -13.81
CA TYR A 134 -4.04 -41.88 -13.62
C TYR A 134 -3.00 -42.65 -14.47
N SER A 135 -3.38 -43.82 -15.01
CA SER A 135 -2.60 -44.58 -16.00
C SER A 135 -2.42 -43.81 -17.31
N ASP A 136 -3.49 -43.27 -17.87
CA ASP A 136 -3.49 -42.71 -19.24
C ASP A 136 -2.68 -41.41 -19.27
N ALA A 137 -2.84 -40.55 -18.26
CA ALA A 137 -2.07 -39.32 -18.14
C ALA A 137 -0.55 -39.55 -18.05
N LYS A 138 -0.14 -40.66 -17.41
CA LYS A 138 1.27 -41.08 -17.35
C LYS A 138 1.74 -41.61 -18.71
N ASP A 139 0.91 -42.41 -19.38
CA ASP A 139 1.21 -42.98 -20.70
C ASP A 139 1.29 -41.91 -21.81
N PHE A 140 0.59 -40.78 -21.64
CA PHE A 140 0.69 -39.59 -22.51
C PHE A 140 1.74 -38.55 -22.05
N GLY A 141 2.57 -38.85 -21.05
CA GLY A 141 3.72 -38.02 -20.66
C GLY A 141 3.38 -36.72 -19.89
N LEU A 142 2.18 -36.61 -19.32
CA LEU A 142 1.74 -35.40 -18.58
C LEU A 142 2.61 -35.13 -17.34
N SER A 143 3.04 -36.19 -16.65
CA SER A 143 3.92 -36.07 -15.46
C SER A 143 5.25 -35.41 -15.80
N ASP A 144 5.92 -35.88 -16.86
CA ASP A 144 7.20 -35.32 -17.31
C ASP A 144 7.06 -33.87 -17.81
N PHE A 145 5.93 -33.56 -18.44
CA PHE A 145 5.61 -32.20 -18.86
C PHE A 145 5.41 -31.26 -17.67
N LEU A 146 4.65 -31.69 -16.65
CA LEU A 146 4.46 -30.94 -15.41
C LEU A 146 5.76 -30.70 -14.68
N ASP A 147 6.62 -31.72 -14.54
CA ASP A 147 7.93 -31.58 -13.92
C ASP A 147 8.82 -30.56 -14.66
N LYS A 148 8.75 -30.51 -15.99
CA LYS A 148 9.47 -29.51 -16.79
C LYS A 148 8.94 -28.10 -16.54
N LEU A 149 7.61 -27.92 -16.48
CA LEU A 149 7.00 -26.64 -16.17
C LEU A 149 7.36 -26.19 -14.74
N GLU A 150 7.29 -27.09 -13.78
CA GLU A 150 7.64 -26.86 -12.37
C GLU A 150 9.11 -26.44 -12.23
N LYS A 151 10.04 -27.14 -12.90
CA LYS A 151 11.47 -26.75 -12.96
C LYS A 151 11.63 -25.36 -13.57
N ARG A 152 10.95 -25.08 -14.68
CA ARG A 152 11.02 -23.78 -15.35
C ARG A 152 10.47 -22.64 -14.48
N LYS A 153 9.44 -22.90 -13.67
CA LYS A 153 8.93 -21.98 -12.64
C LYS A 153 10.04 -21.55 -11.69
N TYR A 154 10.73 -22.54 -11.11
CA TYR A 154 11.78 -22.29 -10.13
C TYR A 154 12.97 -21.56 -10.75
N GLU A 155 13.36 -21.91 -11.98
CA GLU A 155 14.40 -21.17 -12.72
C GLU A 155 14.09 -19.68 -12.85
N PHE A 156 12.85 -19.33 -13.22
CA PHE A 156 12.44 -17.93 -13.32
C PHE A 156 12.36 -17.23 -11.97
N GLU A 157 11.83 -17.90 -10.94
CA GLU A 157 11.81 -17.36 -9.57
C GLU A 157 13.22 -17.05 -9.07
N SER A 158 14.17 -17.96 -9.27
CA SER A 158 15.57 -17.75 -8.88
C SER A 158 16.23 -16.61 -9.68
N LYS A 159 15.98 -16.50 -10.99
CA LYS A 159 16.51 -15.41 -11.82
C LYS A 159 15.97 -14.05 -11.36
N ILE A 160 14.66 -13.94 -11.15
CA ILE A 160 14.01 -12.71 -10.66
C ILE A 160 14.60 -12.33 -9.29
N LEU A 161 14.72 -13.30 -8.38
CA LEU A 161 15.29 -13.07 -7.06
C LEU A 161 16.74 -12.56 -7.16
N ASN A 162 17.57 -13.18 -7.99
CA ASN A 162 18.95 -12.77 -8.18
C ASN A 162 19.04 -11.34 -8.75
N ILE A 163 18.25 -11.00 -9.77
CA ILE A 163 18.21 -9.65 -10.35
C ILE A 163 17.79 -8.63 -9.28
N ASN A 164 16.76 -8.93 -8.48
CA ASN A 164 16.32 -8.05 -7.40
C ASN A 164 17.42 -7.76 -6.38
N HIS A 165 18.27 -8.74 -6.05
CA HIS A 165 19.33 -8.57 -5.05
C HIS A 165 20.64 -7.99 -5.60
N THR A 166 20.86 -8.05 -6.91
CA THR A 166 22.14 -7.64 -7.53
C THR A 166 22.03 -6.33 -8.30
N THR A 167 20.82 -5.96 -8.75
CA THR A 167 20.59 -4.72 -9.49
C THR A 167 20.53 -3.53 -8.55
N ILE A 168 21.42 -2.55 -8.76
CA ILE A 168 21.41 -1.28 -8.02
C ILE A 168 20.55 -0.26 -8.77
N THR A 169 19.67 0.42 -8.03
CA THR A 169 18.90 1.57 -8.50
C THR A 169 19.24 2.81 -7.68
N GLU A 170 19.15 3.97 -8.32
CA GLU A 170 19.32 5.27 -7.67
C GLU A 170 17.93 5.81 -7.32
N VAL A 171 17.75 6.21 -6.06
CA VAL A 171 16.49 6.74 -5.54
C VAL A 171 16.78 7.99 -4.71
N ASP A 172 15.94 9.02 -4.81
CA ASP A 172 16.07 10.22 -4.00
C ASP A 172 15.92 9.92 -2.51
N ASP A 173 16.78 10.51 -1.68
CA ASP A 173 16.81 10.27 -0.23
C ASP A 173 15.49 10.67 0.43
N GLU A 174 14.82 11.70 -0.10
CA GLU A 174 13.50 12.14 0.34
C GLU A 174 12.43 11.06 0.16
N ILE A 175 12.51 10.27 -0.92
CA ILE A 175 11.60 9.15 -1.18
C ILE A 175 11.90 8.01 -0.21
N LEU A 176 13.15 7.80 0.18
CA LEU A 176 13.49 6.73 1.14
C LEU A 176 13.13 7.09 2.59
N GLY A 177 12.89 8.37 2.86
CA GLY A 177 12.39 8.84 4.15
C GLY A 177 11.05 8.21 4.57
N ASP A 178 10.87 8.13 5.89
CA ASP A 178 9.71 7.52 6.53
C ASP A 178 8.46 8.40 6.57
#